data_AF-A0A7V1IIZ4-F1
#
_entry.id   AF-A0A7V1IIZ4-F1
#
_cell.length_a   1.000
_cell.length_b   1.000
_cell.length_c   1.000
_cell.angle_alpha   90.00
_cell.angle_beta   90.00
_cell.angle_gamma   90.00
#
_symmetry.space_group_name_H-M   'P 1'
#
loop_
_entity.id
_entity.type
_entity.pdbx_description
1 polymer ?
#
loop_
_entity_poly.entity_id
_entity_poly.type
_entity_poly.pdbx_seq_one_letter_code
_entity_poly.pdbx_strand_id
1 'polypeptide(L)'
;MEWSRSWAFWRREIGAGPDPGTKEKAFRREPRSRDEWEARLIERGVSSDSAARVSERLLAASRELGRGSAASLMRGAVLAFEAQADLQEDVERNLRDVREVERLLGAFTGELEKLDEVLEVLAAYAQRMRTRPARSPRRVLH
;
A
#
# COMPACT_ATOMS: atom_id res chain seq x y z
N MET A 1 9.92 9.03 0.96
CA MET A 1 10.97 9.46 0.01
C MET A 1 12.25 8.64 0.28
N GLU A 2 12.20 7.30 0.16
CA GLU A 2 13.33 6.39 0.42
C GLU A 2 13.50 5.27 -0.62
N TRP A 3 12.85 5.36 -1.79
CA TRP A 3 13.03 4.36 -2.85
C TRP A 3 14.36 4.51 -3.61
N SER A 4 15.01 5.69 -3.59
CA SER A 4 16.30 5.91 -4.26
C SER A 4 17.46 5.13 -3.63
N ARG A 5 17.31 4.66 -2.38
CA ARG A 5 18.31 3.85 -1.68
C ARG A 5 18.26 2.37 -2.08
N SER A 6 17.12 1.87 -2.54
CA SER A 6 16.96 0.47 -3.00
C SER A 6 17.73 0.22 -4.31
N TRP A 7 17.77 1.22 -5.21
CA TRP A 7 18.51 1.15 -6.48
C TRP A 7 20.04 1.05 -6.30
N ALA A 8 20.58 1.59 -5.21
CA ALA A 8 22.01 1.53 -4.91
C ALA A 8 22.43 0.18 -4.31
N PHE A 9 21.50 -0.53 -3.65
CA PHE A 9 21.76 -1.84 -3.06
C PHE A 9 21.94 -2.92 -4.14
N TRP A 10 21.04 -2.97 -5.13
CA TRP A 10 21.10 -3.97 -6.21
C TRP A 10 22.30 -3.82 -7.16
N ARG A 11 22.88 -2.62 -7.29
CA ARG A 11 24.05 -2.39 -8.16
C ARG A 11 25.35 -2.96 -7.57
N ARG A 12 25.40 -3.22 -6.25
CA ARG A 12 26.63 -3.64 -5.55
C ARG A 12 26.79 -5.16 -5.45
N GLU A 13 25.72 -5.94 -5.49
CA GLU A 13 25.79 -7.42 -5.44
C GLU A 13 26.05 -8.09 -6.80
N ILE A 14 25.80 -7.41 -7.92
CA ILE A 14 25.98 -7.99 -9.28
C ILE A 14 27.44 -7.85 -9.79
N GLY A 15 28.35 -7.32 -8.96
CA GLY A 15 29.75 -7.03 -9.30
C GLY A 15 30.73 -8.22 -9.33
N ALA A 16 30.28 -9.45 -9.03
CA ALA A 16 31.12 -10.64 -9.06
C ALA A 16 30.66 -11.64 -10.14
N GLY A 17 30.81 -11.27 -11.42
CA GLY A 17 30.46 -12.11 -12.57
C GLY A 17 30.80 -11.43 -13.90
N PRO A 18 30.97 -12.19 -14.99
CA PRO A 18 32.01 -12.01 -16.01
C PRO A 18 31.94 -10.69 -16.79
N ASP A 19 33.12 -10.29 -17.27
CA ASP A 19 33.50 -9.20 -18.17
C ASP A 19 32.37 -8.24 -18.64
N PRO A 20 32.36 -6.96 -18.20
CA PRO A 20 31.30 -5.98 -18.51
C PRO A 20 31.04 -5.79 -20.01
N GLY A 21 32.04 -6.03 -20.88
CA GLY A 21 31.89 -5.92 -22.33
C GLY A 21 30.95 -6.96 -22.97
N THR A 22 30.63 -8.04 -22.27
CA THR A 22 29.80 -9.14 -22.81
C THR A 22 28.31 -8.90 -22.54
N LYS A 23 27.98 -8.34 -21.37
CA LYS A 23 26.61 -7.96 -21.00
C LYS A 23 26.08 -6.83 -21.87
N GLU A 24 26.90 -5.83 -22.19
CA GLU A 24 26.49 -4.70 -23.01
C GLU A 24 26.16 -5.10 -24.47
N LYS A 25 26.92 -6.04 -25.03
CA LYS A 25 26.62 -6.64 -26.35
C LYS A 25 25.37 -7.52 -26.33
N ALA A 26 25.16 -8.29 -25.25
CA ALA A 26 23.95 -9.10 -25.07
C ALA A 26 22.70 -8.21 -25.03
N PHE A 27 22.77 -7.05 -24.38
CA PHE A 27 21.67 -6.08 -24.31
C PHE A 27 21.30 -5.48 -25.68
N ARG A 28 22.26 -5.33 -26.60
CA ARG A 28 21.99 -4.86 -27.98
C ARG A 28 21.32 -5.92 -28.85
N ARG A 29 21.52 -7.20 -28.55
CA ARG A 29 20.85 -8.30 -29.26
C ARG A 29 19.41 -8.41 -28.81
N GLU A 30 18.48 -8.59 -29.74
CA GLU A 30 17.07 -8.80 -29.38
C GLU A 30 16.88 -10.11 -28.62
N PRO A 31 16.03 -10.14 -27.57
CA PRO A 31 15.74 -11.35 -26.85
C PRO A 31 14.92 -12.30 -27.73
N ARG A 32 15.34 -13.57 -27.79
CA ARG A 32 14.79 -14.58 -28.71
C ARG A 32 13.89 -15.60 -28.04
N SER A 33 14.03 -15.77 -26.73
CA SER A 33 13.24 -16.69 -25.91
C SER A 33 12.49 -15.92 -24.83
N ARG A 34 11.44 -16.56 -24.30
CA ARG A 34 10.69 -16.06 -23.14
C ARG A 34 11.63 -15.80 -21.96
N ASP A 35 12.53 -16.73 -21.69
CA ASP A 35 13.47 -16.65 -20.56
C ASP A 35 14.43 -15.46 -20.71
N GLU A 36 14.88 -15.14 -21.93
CA GLU A 36 15.70 -13.96 -22.19
C GLU A 36 14.92 -12.65 -22.01
N TRP A 37 13.62 -12.63 -22.33
CA TRP A 37 12.73 -11.50 -22.03
C TRP A 37 12.54 -11.33 -20.53
N GLU A 38 12.28 -12.43 -19.82
CA GLU A 38 12.05 -12.46 -18.38
C GLU A 38 13.27 -11.98 -17.61
N ALA A 39 14.44 -12.57 -17.88
CA ALA A 39 15.70 -12.19 -17.24
C ALA A 39 15.99 -10.69 -17.43
N ARG A 40 15.75 -10.15 -18.62
CA ARG A 40 16.00 -8.73 -18.94
C ARG A 40 15.01 -7.77 -18.27
N LEU A 41 13.78 -8.20 -18.04
CA LEU A 41 12.79 -7.43 -17.27
C LEU A 41 13.16 -7.41 -15.79
N ILE A 42 13.58 -8.56 -15.25
CA ILE A 42 14.06 -8.69 -13.87
C ILE A 42 15.30 -7.82 -13.65
N GLU A 43 16.28 -7.88 -14.55
CA GLU A 43 17.47 -7.01 -14.51
C GLU A 43 17.14 -5.52 -14.56
N ARG A 44 15.95 -5.16 -15.08
CA ARG A 44 15.45 -3.77 -15.15
C ARG A 44 14.50 -3.42 -14.00
N GLY A 45 14.35 -4.29 -13.01
CA GLY A 45 13.58 -4.01 -11.79
C GLY A 45 12.11 -4.45 -11.82
N VAL A 46 11.66 -5.12 -12.88
CA VAL A 46 10.32 -5.75 -12.86
C VAL A 46 10.38 -7.00 -11.97
N SER A 47 9.40 -7.19 -11.10
CA SER A 47 9.38 -8.37 -10.22
C SER A 47 9.35 -9.67 -11.03
N SER A 48 9.97 -10.74 -10.49
CA SER A 48 9.98 -12.09 -11.07
C SER A 48 8.59 -12.52 -11.57
N ASP A 49 7.57 -12.40 -10.71
CA ASP A 49 6.21 -12.83 -11.03
C ASP A 49 5.60 -12.07 -12.20
N SER A 50 5.82 -10.75 -12.24
CA SER A 50 5.31 -9.88 -13.31
C SER A 50 6.08 -10.10 -14.61
N ALA A 51 7.41 -10.26 -14.53
CA ALA A 51 8.27 -10.56 -15.65
C ALA A 51 7.85 -11.89 -16.30
N ALA A 52 7.65 -12.95 -15.52
CA ALA A 52 7.22 -14.25 -16.01
C ALA A 52 5.87 -14.19 -16.75
N ARG A 53 4.91 -13.37 -16.26
CA ARG A 53 3.58 -13.19 -16.87
C ARG A 53 3.61 -12.39 -18.17
N VAL A 54 4.46 -11.36 -18.27
CA VAL A 54 4.46 -10.45 -19.42
C VAL A 54 5.41 -10.90 -20.54
N SER A 55 6.40 -11.74 -20.24
CA SER A 55 7.44 -12.14 -21.18
C SER A 55 6.92 -12.87 -22.42
N GLU A 56 5.89 -13.72 -22.29
CA GLU A 56 5.28 -14.39 -23.44
C GLU A 56 4.60 -13.40 -24.39
N ARG A 57 3.90 -12.41 -23.83
CA ARG A 57 3.19 -11.38 -24.59
C ARG A 57 4.16 -10.45 -25.31
N LEU A 58 5.27 -10.09 -24.67
CA LEU A 58 6.30 -9.25 -25.29
C LEU A 58 7.06 -10.00 -26.38
N LEU A 59 7.33 -11.29 -26.19
CA LEU A 59 7.91 -12.13 -27.23
C LEU A 59 7.00 -12.21 -28.44
N ALA A 60 5.69 -12.45 -28.24
CA ALA A 60 4.71 -12.46 -29.33
C ALA A 60 4.65 -11.09 -30.04
N ALA A 61 4.53 -9.99 -29.29
CA ALA A 61 4.50 -8.65 -29.85
C ALA A 61 5.78 -8.30 -30.64
N SER A 62 6.95 -8.75 -30.16
CA SER A 62 8.21 -8.52 -30.87
C SER A 62 8.29 -9.27 -32.20
N ARG A 63 7.66 -10.46 -32.30
CA ARG A 63 7.60 -11.22 -33.54
C ARG A 63 6.65 -10.58 -34.55
N GLU A 64 5.55 -10.01 -34.07
CA GLU A 64 4.58 -9.30 -34.90
C GLU A 64 5.15 -7.97 -35.43
N LEU A 65 5.78 -7.18 -34.56
CA LEU A 65 6.35 -5.87 -34.90
C LEU A 65 7.69 -5.99 -35.64
N GLY A 66 8.34 -7.14 -35.56
CA GLY A 66 9.60 -7.43 -36.21
C GLY A 66 10.83 -6.84 -35.51
N ARG A 67 11.97 -6.92 -36.21
CA ARG A 67 13.29 -6.54 -35.68
C ARG A 67 13.37 -5.05 -35.37
N GLY A 68 14.05 -4.73 -34.28
CA GLY A 68 14.21 -3.39 -33.72
C GLY A 68 13.14 -3.02 -32.69
N SER A 69 12.05 -3.79 -32.58
CA SER A 69 10.94 -3.49 -31.67
C SER A 69 11.27 -3.78 -30.21
N ALA A 70 12.20 -4.71 -29.95
CA ALA A 70 12.39 -5.27 -28.62
C ALA A 70 12.79 -4.23 -27.57
N ALA A 71 13.64 -3.26 -27.93
CA ALA A 71 14.08 -2.21 -27.01
C ALA A 71 12.94 -1.26 -26.61
N SER A 72 12.02 -0.98 -27.53
CA SER A 72 10.86 -0.11 -27.25
C SER A 72 9.81 -0.84 -26.42
N LEU A 73 9.54 -2.11 -26.74
CA LEU A 73 8.67 -2.98 -25.95
C LEU A 73 9.19 -3.13 -24.51
N MET A 74 10.50 -3.36 -24.35
CA MET A 74 11.13 -3.46 -23.03
C MET A 74 11.00 -2.17 -22.23
N ARG A 75 11.26 -1.01 -22.85
CA ARG A 75 11.11 0.29 -22.19
C ARG A 75 9.66 0.56 -21.81
N GLY A 76 8.71 0.29 -22.70
CA GLY A 76 7.29 0.47 -22.43
C GLY A 76 6.80 -0.40 -21.28
N ALA A 77 7.24 -1.68 -21.23
CA ALA A 77 6.89 -2.58 -20.14
C ALA A 77 7.42 -2.08 -18.79
N VAL A 78 8.69 -1.68 -18.72
CA VAL A 78 9.29 -1.14 -17.48
C VAL A 78 8.56 0.12 -17.02
N LEU A 79 8.32 1.09 -17.92
CA LEU A 79 7.59 2.31 -17.58
C LEU A 79 6.18 2.04 -17.07
N ALA A 80 5.48 1.06 -17.65
CA ALA A 80 4.15 0.68 -17.20
C ALA A 80 4.17 0.11 -15.77
N PHE A 81 5.17 -0.70 -15.42
CA PHE A 81 5.31 -1.24 -14.07
C PHE A 81 5.74 -0.19 -13.06
N GLU A 82 6.61 0.75 -13.44
CA GLU A 82 6.97 1.90 -12.60
C GLU A 82 5.74 2.76 -12.28
N ALA A 83 4.96 3.11 -13.32
CA ALA A 83 3.72 3.88 -13.13
C ALA A 83 2.68 3.13 -12.26
N GLN A 84 2.59 1.80 -12.40
CA GLN A 84 1.71 0.99 -11.55
C GLN A 84 2.19 0.97 -10.09
N ALA A 85 3.49 0.89 -9.84
CA ALA A 85 4.05 0.89 -8.49
C ALA A 85 3.71 2.19 -7.74
N ASP A 86 3.84 3.34 -8.41
CA ASP A 86 3.48 4.64 -7.84
C ASP A 86 1.99 4.70 -7.46
N LEU A 87 1.10 4.24 -8.35
CA LEU A 87 -0.33 4.17 -8.09
C LEU A 87 -0.66 3.25 -6.90
N GLN A 88 0.07 2.15 -6.75
CA GLN A 88 -0.15 1.20 -5.67
C GLN A 88 0.31 1.77 -4.31
N GLU A 89 1.40 2.55 -4.27
CA GLU A 89 1.81 3.26 -3.06
C GLU A 89 0.72 4.23 -2.56
N ASP A 90 0.08 4.96 -3.49
CA ASP A 90 -1.01 5.88 -3.16
C ASP A 90 -2.24 5.15 -2.62
N VAL A 91 -2.61 4.02 -3.22
CA VAL A 91 -3.71 3.17 -2.72
C VAL A 91 -3.41 2.65 -1.31
N GLU A 92 -2.19 2.16 -1.07
CA GLU A 92 -1.79 1.66 0.25
C GLU A 92 -1.75 2.76 1.32
N ARG A 93 -1.41 3.99 0.94
CA ARG A 93 -1.51 5.15 1.83
C ARG A 93 -2.96 5.46 2.17
N ASN A 94 -3.83 5.56 1.16
CA ASN A 94 -5.25 5.84 1.37
C ASN A 94 -5.92 4.77 2.25
N LEU A 95 -5.58 3.49 2.06
CA LEU A 95 -6.10 2.41 2.90
C LEU A 95 -5.64 2.53 4.37
N ARG A 96 -4.43 3.01 4.62
CA ARG A 96 -3.97 3.30 5.99
C ARG A 96 -4.73 4.46 6.59
N ASP A 97 -4.96 5.52 5.83
CA ASP A 97 -5.71 6.69 6.30
C ASP A 97 -7.16 6.33 6.63
N VAL A 98 -7.81 5.50 5.80
CA VAL A 98 -9.16 4.98 6.07
C VAL A 98 -9.21 4.19 7.38
N ARG A 99 -8.25 3.28 7.60
CA ARG A 99 -8.18 2.51 8.86
C ARG A 99 -7.98 3.40 10.08
N GLU A 100 -7.23 4.48 9.94
CA GLU A 100 -7.04 5.44 11.03
C GLU A 100 -8.32 6.22 11.32
N VAL A 101 -9.08 6.61 10.29
CA VAL A 101 -10.41 7.20 10.46
C VAL A 101 -11.36 6.23 11.17
N GLU A 102 -11.40 4.96 10.78
CA GLU A 102 -12.20 3.93 11.45
C GLU A 102 -11.81 3.78 12.92
N ARG A 103 -10.51 3.78 13.23
CA ARG A 103 -10.01 3.73 14.60
C ARG A 103 -10.47 4.93 15.44
N LEU A 104 -10.41 6.14 14.88
CA LEU A 104 -10.86 7.36 15.54
C LEU A 104 -12.37 7.35 15.77
N LEU A 105 -13.15 6.96 14.77
CA LEU A 105 -14.61 6.83 14.90
C LEU A 105 -14.98 5.81 15.97
N GLY A 106 -14.30 4.66 16.03
CA GLY A 106 -14.50 3.68 17.09
C GLY A 106 -14.22 4.25 18.49
N ALA A 107 -13.16 5.04 18.65
CA ALA A 107 -12.88 5.73 19.91
C ALA A 107 -13.97 6.76 20.26
N PHE A 108 -14.46 7.53 19.27
CA PHE A 108 -15.58 8.45 19.45
C PHE A 108 -16.85 7.74 19.91
N THR A 109 -17.17 6.57 19.35
CA THR A 109 -18.32 5.77 19.80
C THR A 109 -18.20 5.40 21.27
N GLY A 110 -17.02 4.96 21.72
CA GLY A 110 -16.79 4.65 23.14
C GLY A 110 -16.91 5.87 24.06
N GLU A 111 -16.52 7.07 23.59
CA GLU A 111 -16.75 8.30 24.36
C GLU A 111 -18.25 8.70 24.41
N LEU A 112 -19.01 8.43 23.34
CA LEU A 112 -20.47 8.65 23.33
C LEU A 112 -21.19 7.70 24.31
N GLU A 113 -20.76 6.44 24.41
CA GLU A 113 -21.29 5.50 25.40
C GLU A 113 -21.06 6.00 26.84
N LYS A 114 -19.86 6.53 27.14
CA LYS A 114 -19.59 7.15 28.44
C LYS A 114 -20.49 8.35 28.72
N LEU A 115 -20.78 9.17 27.72
CA LEU A 115 -21.70 10.29 27.88
C LEU A 115 -23.12 9.82 28.19
N ASP A 116 -23.57 8.71 27.59
CA ASP A 116 -24.87 8.11 27.89
C ASP A 116 -24.95 7.64 29.34
N GLU A 117 -23.93 6.96 29.85
CA GLU A 117 -23.85 6.54 31.27
C GLU A 117 -23.94 7.75 32.22
N VAL A 118 -23.22 8.84 31.92
CA VAL A 118 -23.27 10.07 32.72
C VAL A 118 -24.67 10.69 32.71
N LEU A 119 -25.33 10.71 31.55
CA LEU A 119 -26.70 11.22 31.43
C LEU A 119 -27.69 10.39 32.25
N GLU A 120 -27.54 9.06 32.29
CA GLU A 120 -28.37 8.18 33.10
C GLU A 120 -28.22 8.48 34.60
N VAL A 121 -26.98 8.67 35.08
CA VAL A 121 -26.70 9.05 36.48
C VAL A 121 -27.32 10.41 36.82
N LEU A 122 -27.19 11.39 35.92
CA LEU A 122 -27.79 12.72 36.12
C LEU A 122 -29.32 12.65 36.17
N ALA A 123 -29.94 11.85 35.31
CA ALA A 123 -31.39 11.62 35.30
C ALA A 123 -31.84 10.98 36.63
N ALA A 124 -31.12 9.96 37.12
CA ALA A 124 -31.39 9.33 38.40
C ALA A 124 -31.24 10.30 39.58
N TYR A 125 -30.23 11.17 39.55
CA TYR A 125 -30.03 12.21 40.56
C TYR A 125 -31.17 13.23 40.56
N ALA A 126 -31.55 13.74 39.38
CA ALA A 126 -32.67 14.67 39.23
C ALA A 126 -33.98 14.06 39.74
N GLN A 127 -34.23 12.78 39.43
CA GLN A 127 -35.40 12.05 39.90
C GLN A 127 -35.40 11.89 41.43
N ARG A 128 -34.25 11.58 42.05
CA ARG A 128 -34.09 11.54 43.51
C ARG A 128 -34.35 12.89 44.17
N MET A 129 -33.92 14.00 43.56
CA MET A 129 -34.23 15.33 44.09
C MET A 129 -35.73 15.62 44.02
N ARG A 130 -36.39 15.25 42.92
CA ARG A 130 -37.82 15.49 42.69
C ARG A 130 -38.72 14.65 43.62
N THR A 131 -38.27 13.44 43.96
CA THR A 131 -38.99 12.51 44.83
C THR A 131 -38.65 12.67 46.31
N ARG A 132 -37.73 13.56 46.67
CA ARG A 132 -37.39 13.86 48.06
C ARG A 132 -38.55 14.66 48.71
N PRO A 133 -39.28 14.10 49.69
CA PRO A 133 -40.31 14.87 50.37
C PRO A 133 -39.65 15.97 51.20
N ALA A 134 -40.24 17.18 51.19
CA ALA A 134 -39.87 18.25 52.12
C ALA A 134 -39.92 17.69 53.54
N ARG A 135 -38.78 17.68 54.24
CA ARG A 135 -38.68 17.19 55.62
C ARG A 135 -39.77 17.83 56.46
N SER A 136 -40.72 17.02 56.92
CA SER A 136 -41.82 17.44 57.77
C SER A 136 -41.27 18.01 59.09
N PRO A 137 -41.78 19.15 59.58
CA PRO A 137 -41.22 19.82 60.76
C PRO A 137 -41.39 18.96 62.02
N ARG A 138 -40.35 18.97 62.86
CA ARG A 138 -40.29 18.31 64.17
C ARG A 138 -41.59 18.53 64.95
N ARG A 139 -42.34 17.46 65.23
CA ARG A 139 -43.36 17.45 66.29
C ARG A 139 -42.66 17.58 67.63
N VAL A 140 -42.90 18.69 68.32
CA VAL A 140 -42.61 18.86 69.73
C VAL A 140 -43.66 18.02 70.48
N LEU A 141 -43.21 17.06 71.28
CA LEU A 141 -44.06 16.37 72.25
C LEU A 141 -44.07 17.21 73.53
N HIS A 142 -45.28 17.60 73.95
CA HIS A 142 -45.58 18.23 75.23
C HIS A 142 -45.43 17.25 76.38
#